data_AF-A0A0N7MYP6-F1
#
_entry.id   AF-A0A0N7MYP6-F1
#
_cell.length_a   1.000
_cell.length_b   1.000
_cell.length_c   1.000
_cell.angle_alpha   90.00
_cell.angle_beta   90.00
_cell.angle_gamma   90.00
#
_symmetry.space_group_name_H-M   'P 1'
#
loop_
_entity.id
_entity.type
_entity.pdbx_description
1 polymer ?
#
loop_
_entity_poly.entity_id
_entity_poly.type
_entity_poly.pdbx_seq_one_letter_code
_entity_poly.pdbx_strand_id
1 'polypeptide(L)'
;MLKPVEILNSGEIIGSEVRQRAKESVQSFQSVLKEFIKDVNELQNQAGEAIEKAVTGEISDIHDVMIAVEKAKTSFELLMEVRNKMLEAYKELMRLQV
;
A
#
# COMPACT_ATOMS: atom_id res chain seq x y z
N MET A 1 -1.64 42.15 40.25
CA MET A 1 -0.57 41.17 39.98
C MET A 1 -0.89 40.50 38.65
N LEU A 2 -0.11 40.76 37.61
CA LEU A 2 -0.29 40.16 36.28
C LEU A 2 0.43 38.81 36.26
N LYS A 3 -0.25 37.75 35.86
CA LYS A 3 0.40 36.44 35.61
C LYS A 3 1.31 36.58 34.39
N PRO A 4 2.53 36.01 34.40
CA PRO A 4 3.38 36.01 33.22
C PRO A 4 2.69 35.22 32.11
N VAL A 5 2.70 35.75 30.89
CA VAL A 5 2.32 35.01 29.68
C VAL A 5 3.43 33.97 29.45
N GLU A 6 3.10 32.69 29.58
CA GLU A 6 3.95 31.61 29.08
C GLU A 6 4.08 31.78 27.57
N ILE A 7 5.24 32.26 27.12
CA ILE A 7 5.59 32.27 25.70
C ILE A 7 5.75 30.80 25.31
N LEU A 8 4.71 30.22 24.70
CA LEU A 8 4.80 28.92 24.04
C LEU A 8 5.91 29.01 23.00
N ASN A 9 6.97 28.25 23.21
CA ASN A 9 8.16 28.22 22.38
C ASN A 9 7.77 27.77 20.96
N SER A 10 7.84 28.68 19.98
CA SER A 10 7.42 28.42 18.59
C SER A 10 8.18 27.27 17.91
N GLY A 11 9.34 26.86 18.44
CA GLY A 11 10.09 25.68 17.97
C GLY A 11 9.48 24.33 18.35
N GLU A 12 8.74 24.23 19.47
CA GLU A 12 8.03 23.00 19.86
C GLU A 12 6.76 22.77 19.05
N ILE A 13 6.04 23.85 18.71
CA ILE A 13 4.83 23.80 17.88
C ILE A 13 5.16 23.26 16.49
N ILE A 14 6.21 23.78 15.84
CA ILE A 14 6.65 23.32 14.50
C ILE A 14 7.10 21.85 14.52
N GLY A 15 7.85 21.43 15.55
CA GLY A 15 8.29 20.04 15.70
C GLY A 15 7.16 19.04 15.99
N SER A 16 6.04 19.51 16.53
CA SER A 16 4.84 18.70 16.79
C SER A 16 3.98 18.52 15.54
N GLU A 17 3.79 19.59 14.75
CA GLU A 17 3.03 19.53 13.50
C GLU A 17 3.71 18.68 12.41
N VAL A 18 5.04 18.75 12.31
CA VAL A 18 5.81 17.93 11.35
C VAL A 18 5.71 16.45 11.69
N ARG A 19 5.76 16.08 12.97
CA ARG A 19 5.57 14.69 13.43
C ARG A 19 4.15 14.19 13.21
N GLN A 20 3.16 15.05 13.42
CA GLN A 20 1.74 14.74 13.18
C GLN A 20 1.49 14.46 11.69
N ARG A 21 1.97 15.33 10.78
CA ARG A 21 1.84 15.12 9.32
C ARG A 21 2.58 13.87 8.84
N ALA A 22 3.77 13.59 9.38
CA ALA A 22 4.49 12.35 9.07
C ALA A 22 3.68 11.12 9.48
N LYS A 23 3.07 11.13 10.67
CA LYS A 23 2.19 10.04 11.13
C LYS A 23 0.96 9.87 10.23
N GLU A 24 0.32 10.96 9.85
CA GLU A 24 -0.83 10.95 8.92
C GLU A 24 -0.45 10.40 7.54
N SER A 25 0.73 10.77 7.01
CA SER A 25 1.22 10.23 5.73
C SER A 25 1.50 8.72 5.79
N VAL A 26 2.05 8.22 6.89
CA VAL A 26 2.29 6.78 7.10
C VAL A 26 0.96 6.03 7.16
N GLN A 27 -0.03 6.59 7.86
CA GLN A 27 -1.35 5.99 8.01
C GLN A 27 -2.13 5.98 6.68
N SER A 28 -1.99 7.04 5.88
CA SER A 28 -2.52 7.12 4.52
C SER A 28 -1.88 6.06 3.61
N PHE A 29 -0.55 5.97 3.62
CA PHE A 29 0.17 4.97 2.84
C PHE A 29 -0.19 3.53 3.21
N GLN A 30 -0.29 3.22 4.51
CA GLN A 30 -0.74 1.92 4.99
C GLN A 30 -2.14 1.57 4.46
N SER A 31 -3.03 2.55 4.40
CA SER A 31 -4.40 2.37 3.90
C SER A 31 -4.40 2.06 2.40
N VAL A 32 -3.65 2.84 1.61
CA VAL A 32 -3.48 2.62 0.17
C VAL A 32 -2.84 1.25 -0.13
N LEU A 33 -1.79 0.86 0.62
CA LEU A 33 -1.18 -0.45 0.47
C LEU A 33 -2.17 -1.59 0.75
N LYS A 34 -2.97 -1.44 1.82
CA LYS A 34 -3.97 -2.45 2.19
C LYS A 34 -5.05 -2.59 1.13
N GLU A 35 -5.49 -1.48 0.56
CA GLU A 35 -6.41 -1.45 -0.57
C GLU A 35 -5.80 -2.13 -1.80
N PHE A 36 -4.56 -1.79 -2.16
CA PHE A 36 -3.87 -2.41 -3.28
C PHE A 36 -3.70 -3.93 -3.11
N ILE A 37 -3.37 -4.42 -1.91
CA ILE A 37 -3.31 -5.86 -1.62
C ILE A 37 -4.67 -6.52 -1.82
N LYS A 38 -5.76 -5.86 -1.41
CA LYS A 38 -7.12 -6.35 -1.59
C LYS A 38 -7.47 -6.42 -3.08
N ASP A 39 -7.13 -5.39 -3.85
CA ASP A 39 -7.39 -5.34 -5.29
C ASP A 39 -6.63 -6.44 -6.04
N VAL A 40 -5.36 -6.68 -5.70
CA VAL A 40 -4.57 -7.78 -6.27
C VAL A 40 -5.23 -9.13 -5.96
N ASN A 41 -5.70 -9.35 -4.72
CA ASN A 41 -6.42 -10.57 -4.37
C ASN A 41 -7.71 -10.73 -5.19
N GLU A 42 -8.47 -9.65 -5.35
CA GLU A 42 -9.68 -9.66 -6.17
C GLU A 42 -9.39 -10.03 -7.63
N LEU A 43 -8.34 -9.46 -8.22
CA LEU A 43 -7.89 -9.82 -9.57
C LEU A 43 -7.48 -11.29 -9.68
N GLN A 44 -6.80 -11.84 -8.67
CA GLN A 44 -6.44 -13.27 -8.63
C GLN A 44 -7.68 -14.17 -8.60
N ASN A 45 -8.69 -13.81 -7.79
CA ASN A 45 -9.94 -14.56 -7.73
C ASN A 45 -10.71 -14.48 -9.05
N GLN A 46 -10.79 -13.29 -9.67
CA GLN A 46 -11.42 -13.10 -10.97
C GLN A 46 -10.72 -13.93 -12.07
N ALA A 47 -9.38 -13.96 -12.07
CA ALA A 47 -8.62 -14.79 -12.99
C ALA A 47 -8.89 -16.29 -12.76
N GLY A 48 -8.97 -16.74 -11.50
CA GLY A 48 -9.32 -18.11 -11.16
C GLY A 48 -10.72 -18.51 -11.65
N GLU A 49 -11.72 -17.66 -11.41
CA GLU A 49 -13.09 -17.88 -11.90
C GLU A 49 -13.16 -17.89 -13.43
N ALA A 50 -12.43 -17.00 -14.10
CA ALA A 50 -12.37 -16.97 -15.56
C ALA A 50 -11.73 -18.25 -16.12
N ILE A 51 -10.67 -18.77 -15.49
CA ILE A 51 -10.06 -20.05 -15.86
C ILE A 51 -11.06 -21.20 -15.67
N GLU A 52 -11.74 -21.25 -14.54
CA GLU A 52 -12.72 -22.30 -14.23
C GLU A 52 -13.80 -22.37 -15.31
N LYS A 53 -14.43 -21.23 -15.60
CA LYS A 53 -15.46 -21.12 -16.64
C LYS A 53 -14.96 -21.46 -18.04
N ALA A 54 -13.69 -21.19 -18.33
CA ALA A 54 -13.08 -21.56 -19.61
C ALA A 54 -12.92 -23.08 -19.73
N VAL A 55 -12.49 -23.75 -18.65
CA VAL A 55 -12.27 -25.20 -18.62
C VAL A 55 -13.58 -25.97 -18.59
N THR A 56 -14.65 -25.41 -17.99
CA THR A 56 -16.00 -26.00 -18.03
C THR A 56 -16.72 -25.77 -19.36
N GLY A 57 -16.16 -24.95 -20.26
CA GLY A 57 -16.75 -24.63 -21.56
C GLY A 57 -17.86 -23.58 -21.52
N GLU A 58 -18.04 -22.90 -20.38
CA GLU A 58 -18.99 -21.79 -20.22
C GLU A 58 -18.52 -20.51 -20.93
N ILE A 59 -17.21 -20.36 -21.15
CA ILE A 59 -16.63 -19.24 -21.87
C ILE A 59 -16.23 -19.68 -23.28
N SER A 60 -16.77 -18.98 -24.29
CA SER A 60 -16.38 -19.13 -25.69
C SER A 60 -15.20 -18.25 -26.09
N ASP A 61 -14.91 -17.19 -25.32
CA ASP A 61 -13.85 -16.23 -25.60
C ASP A 61 -12.65 -16.39 -24.65
N ILE A 62 -11.62 -17.07 -25.14
CA ILE A 62 -10.36 -17.29 -24.41
C ILE A 62 -9.57 -15.98 -24.17
N HIS A 63 -9.83 -14.91 -24.93
CA HIS A 63 -9.13 -13.64 -24.78
C HIS A 63 -9.45 -12.97 -23.45
N ASP A 64 -10.71 -13.03 -23.00
CA ASP A 64 -11.11 -12.46 -21.71
C ASP A 64 -10.41 -13.16 -20.54
N VAL A 65 -10.24 -14.47 -20.63
CA VAL A 65 -9.50 -15.28 -19.65
C VAL A 65 -8.04 -14.85 -19.61
N MET A 66 -7.39 -14.74 -20.77
CA MET A 66 -6.00 -14.30 -20.87
C MET A 66 -5.81 -12.88 -20.32
N ILE A 67 -6.74 -11.97 -20.58
CA ILE A 67 -6.70 -10.60 -20.05
C ILE A 67 -6.83 -10.60 -18.52
N ALA A 68 -7.75 -11.38 -17.96
CA ALA A 68 -7.93 -11.49 -16.51
C ALA A 68 -6.66 -12.01 -15.84
N VAL A 69 -6.06 -13.07 -16.40
CA VAL A 69 -4.82 -13.67 -15.89
C VAL A 69 -3.65 -12.67 -15.97
N GLU A 70 -3.47 -11.97 -17.08
CA GLU A 70 -2.35 -11.02 -17.23
C GLU A 70 -2.49 -9.82 -16.29
N LYS A 71 -3.72 -9.34 -16.05
CA LYS A 71 -3.99 -8.29 -15.05
C LYS A 71 -3.60 -8.75 -13.65
N ALA A 72 -4.01 -9.96 -13.26
CA ALA A 72 -3.69 -10.53 -11.95
C ALA A 72 -2.18 -10.70 -11.77
N LYS A 73 -1.50 -11.20 -12.80
CA LYS A 73 -0.04 -11.40 -12.82
C LYS A 73 0.72 -10.08 -12.70
N THR A 74 0.45 -9.12 -13.59
CA THR A 74 1.14 -7.82 -13.59
C THR A 74 0.96 -7.08 -12.27
N SER A 75 -0.26 -7.09 -11.72
CA SER A 75 -0.56 -6.43 -10.44
C SER A 75 0.13 -7.11 -9.26
N PHE A 76 0.26 -8.44 -9.30
CA PHE A 76 1.02 -9.19 -8.30
C PHE A 76 2.52 -8.93 -8.37
N GLU A 77 3.10 -8.87 -9.57
CA GLU A 77 4.50 -8.49 -9.76
C GLU A 77 4.79 -7.11 -9.18
N LEU A 78 3.91 -6.13 -9.45
CA LEU A 78 4.01 -4.80 -8.84
C LEU A 78 3.95 -4.86 -7.30
N LEU A 79 3.04 -5.65 -6.72
CA LEU A 79 2.96 -5.83 -5.27
C LEU A 79 4.25 -6.40 -4.69
N MET A 80 4.88 -7.36 -5.37
CA MET A 80 6.15 -7.94 -4.93
C MET A 80 7.28 -6.90 -4.93
N GLU A 81 7.35 -6.04 -5.93
CA GLU A 81 8.32 -4.94 -5.97
C GLU A 81 8.11 -3.96 -4.81
N VAL A 82 6.86 -3.57 -4.54
CA VAL A 82 6.53 -2.70 -3.40
C VAL A 82 6.91 -3.37 -2.07
N ARG A 83 6.58 -4.65 -1.89
CA ARG A 83 6.93 -5.43 -0.70
C ARG A 83 8.44 -5.46 -0.50
N ASN A 84 9.21 -5.73 -1.55
CA ASN A 84 10.67 -5.76 -1.49
C ASN A 84 11.23 -4.40 -1.08
N LYS A 85 10.74 -3.31 -1.68
CA LYS A 85 11.17 -1.95 -1.36
C LYS A 85 10.88 -1.56 0.09
N MET A 86 9.74 -1.99 0.64
CA MET A 86 9.41 -1.78 2.05
C MET A 86 10.37 -2.51 2.99
N LEU A 87 10.70 -3.77 2.67
CA LEU A 87 11.65 -4.54 3.46
C LEU A 87 13.06 -3.92 3.41
N GLU A 88 13.47 -3.38 2.26
CA GLU A 88 14.71 -2.61 2.14
C GLU A 88 14.69 -1.35 3.01
N ALA A 89 13.62 -0.56 2.93
CA ALA A 89 13.48 0.66 3.73
C ALA A 89 13.52 0.36 5.23
N TYR A 90 12.84 -0.71 5.67
CA TYR A 90 12.90 -1.17 7.06
C TYR A 90 14.31 -1.58 7.49
N LYS A 91 15.04 -2.34 6.65
CA LYS A 91 16.44 -2.70 6.90
C LYS A 91 17.34 -1.48 7.01
N GLU A 92 17.16 -0.47 6.16
CA GLU A 92 17.96 0.75 6.20
C GLU A 92 17.71 1.57 7.47
N LEU A 93 16.47 1.67 7.94
CA LEU A 93 16.15 2.32 9.22
C LEU A 93 16.84 1.63 10.41
N MET A 94 16.89 0.29 10.43
CA MET A 94 17.62 -0.44 11.47
C MET A 94 19.13 -0.18 11.42
N ARG A 95 19.69 0.02 10.22
CA ARG A 95 21.11 0.30 10.02
C ARG A 95 21.52 1.70 10.50
N LEU A 96 20.59 2.65 10.50
CA LEU A 96 20.82 4.02 11.00
C LEU A 96 20.70 4.14 12.53
N GLN A 97 20.06 3.17 13.21
CA GLN A 97 19.81 3.21 14.65
C GLN A 97 20.86 2.50 15.51
N VAL A 98 21.85 1.85 14.90
CA VAL A 98 22.99 1.22 15.59
C VAL A 98 24.21 2.13 15.67
#